data_AF-A0A1Z9X251-F1
#
_entry.id   AF-A0A1Z9X251-F1
#
_cell.length_a   1.000
_cell.length_b   1.000
_cell.length_c   1.000
_cell.angle_alpha   90.00
_cell.angle_beta   90.00
_cell.angle_gamma   90.00
#
_symmetry.space_group_name_H-M   'P 1'
#
loop_
_entity.id
_entity.type
_entity.pdbx_description
1 polymer ?
#
loop_
_entity_poly.entity_id
_entity_poly.type
_entity_poly.pdbx_seq_one_letter_code
_entity_poly.pdbx_strand_id
1 'polypeptide(L)' 'MLNGVTLLPFVLLYTTDAFNVPEALTLYAESSEKAEEAFELAFPDARVVWVVQTTSVNDAYDTYHEESTFEETV' A
#
# COMPACT_ATOMS: atom_id res chain seq x y z
N MET A 1 -16.54 2.12 27.06
CA MET A 1 -15.40 1.36 26.52
C MET A 1 -14.85 2.20 25.39
N LEU A 2 -13.59 2.65 25.47
CA LEU A 2 -12.94 3.24 24.28
C LEU A 2 -12.89 2.10 23.26
N ASN A 3 -13.52 2.26 22.11
CA ASN A 3 -13.45 1.27 21.02
C ASN A 3 -11.97 1.09 20.70
N GLY A 4 -11.40 -0.01 21.16
CA GLY A 4 -9.99 -0.35 21.00
C GLY A 4 -9.76 -0.75 19.56
N VAL A 5 -9.63 0.26 18.70
CA VAL A 5 -9.24 0.09 17.31
C VAL A 5 -7.84 -0.53 17.31
N THR A 6 -7.73 -1.72 16.73
CA THR A 6 -6.42 -2.36 16.50
C THR A 6 -5.87 -1.84 15.19
N LEU A 7 -4.73 -1.15 15.25
CA LEU A 7 -4.04 -0.71 14.05
C LEU A 7 -3.14 -1.82 13.54
N LEU A 8 -3.32 -2.15 12.27
CA LEU A 8 -2.57 -3.15 11.54
C LEU A 8 -1.59 -2.45 10.59
N PRO A 9 -0.40 -3.04 10.37
CA PRO A 9 0.57 -2.49 9.42
C PRO A 9 0.17 -2.82 7.99
N PHE A 10 0.23 -1.82 7.13
CA PHE A 10 0.04 -1.92 5.70
C PHE A 10 1.22 -1.28 4.99
N VAL A 11 1.68 -1.92 3.91
CA VAL A 11 2.60 -1.32 2.96
C VAL A 11 1.81 -0.93 1.72
N LEU A 12 1.91 0.33 1.32
CA LEU A 12 1.34 0.83 0.07
C LEU A 12 2.46 1.06 -0.92
N LEU A 13 2.29 0.50 -2.11
CA LEU A 13 3.09 0.87 -3.28
C LEU A 13 2.37 2.00 -4.00
N TYR A 14 3.09 3.08 -4.29
CA TYR A 14 2.53 4.28 -4.93
C TYR A 14 3.46 4.86 -5.98
N THR A 15 2.87 5.58 -6.93
CA THR A 15 3.59 6.35 -7.94
C THR A 15 3.16 7.81 -7.91
N THR A 16 3.97 8.69 -8.47
CA THR A 16 3.60 10.09 -8.74
C THR A 16 4.02 10.43 -10.16
N ASP A 17 3.58 11.57 -10.67
CA ASP A 17 4.03 12.07 -11.98
C ASP A 17 5.55 12.37 -12.02
N ALA A 18 6.23 12.42 -10.86
CA ALA A 18 7.66 12.68 -10.76
C ALA A 18 8.54 11.42 -10.89
N PHE A 19 7.98 10.22 -10.69
CA PHE A 19 8.75 8.97 -10.75
C PHE A 19 7.93 7.79 -11.27
N ASN A 20 8.55 6.99 -12.14
CA ASN A 20 7.91 5.87 -12.82
C ASN A 20 8.10 4.52 -12.09
N VAL A 21 8.90 4.47 -11.02
CA VAL A 21 9.12 3.25 -10.23
C VAL A 21 8.28 3.35 -8.96
N PRO A 22 7.40 2.38 -8.65
CA PRO A 22 6.59 2.42 -7.44
C PRO A 22 7.47 2.53 -6.19
N GLU A 23 7.20 3.51 -5.35
CA GLU A 23 7.80 3.63 -4.01
C GLU A 23 6.89 2.99 -2.98
N ALA A 24 7.45 2.61 -1.83
CA ALA A 24 6.73 1.96 -0.75
C ALA A 24 6.67 2.82 0.52
N LEU A 25 5.49 2.88 1.13
CA LEU A 25 5.29 3.51 2.44
C LEU A 25 4.58 2.54 3.39
N THR A 26 5.07 2.44 4.62
CA THR A 26 4.38 1.70 5.69
C THR A 26 3.50 2.63 6.50
N LEU A 27 2.24 2.25 6.70
CA LEU A 27 1.33 2.95 7.59
C LEU A 27 0.47 1.99 8.42
N TYR A 28 -0.09 2.51 9.49
CA TYR A 28 -0.87 1.75 10.46
C TYR A 28 -2.33 2.20 10.40
N ALA A 29 -3.22 1.28 10.05
CA ALA A 29 -4.64 1.57 9.84
C ALA A 29 -5.53 0.42 10.33
N GLU A 30 -6.83 0.66 10.42
CA GLU A 30 -7.80 -0.36 10.85
C GLU A 30 -8.05 -1.41 9.75
N SER A 31 -7.94 -0.99 8.50
CA SER A 31 -8.13 -1.81 7.29
C SER A 31 -7.31 -1.24 6.13
N SER A 32 -7.21 -1.98 5.02
CA SER A 32 -6.56 -1.52 3.80
C SER A 32 -7.25 -0.29 3.20
N GLU A 33 -8.59 -0.21 3.26
CA GLU A 33 -9.32 0.97 2.77
C GLU A 33 -8.99 2.21 3.61
N LYS A 34 -8.89 2.06 4.93
CA LYS A 34 -8.49 3.17 5.81
C LYS A 34 -7.03 3.57 5.60
N ALA A 35 -6.19 2.62 5.24
CA ALA A 35 -4.80 2.86 4.88
C ALA A 35 -4.71 3.71 3.61
N GLU A 36 -5.46 3.32 2.57
CA GLU A 36 -5.53 4.01 1.29
C GLU A 36 -6.14 5.41 1.43
N GLU A 37 -7.29 5.55 2.10
CA GLU A 37 -7.93 6.85 2.36
C GLU A 37 -6.99 7.83 3.07
N ALA A 38 -6.24 7.35 4.07
CA ALA A 38 -5.30 8.18 4.81
C ALA A 38 -4.11 8.61 3.93
N PHE A 39 -3.66 7.73 3.03
CA PHE A 39 -2.59 8.02 2.09
C PHE A 39 -3.03 9.04 1.04
N GLU A 40 -4.17 8.83 0.39
CA GLU A 40 -4.69 9.74 -0.65
C GLU A 40 -4.95 11.15 -0.10
N LEU A 41 -5.41 11.25 1.15
CA LEU A 41 -5.59 12.54 1.81
C LEU A 41 -4.26 13.27 2.05
N ALA A 42 -3.19 12.54 2.37
CA ALA A 42 -1.87 13.09 2.64
C ALA A 42 -1.08 13.38 1.35
N PHE A 43 -1.29 12.59 0.30
CA PHE A 43 -0.58 12.65 -0.98
C PHE A 43 -1.57 12.66 -2.15
N PRO A 44 -2.30 13.77 -2.36
CA PRO A 44 -3.36 13.84 -3.38
C PRO A 44 -2.83 13.72 -4.82
N ASP A 45 -1.55 13.98 -5.04
CA ASP A 45 -0.88 13.84 -6.34
C ASP A 45 -0.27 12.45 -6.56
N ALA A 46 -0.33 11.57 -5.55
CA ALA A 46 0.14 10.20 -5.64
C ALA A 46 -1.01 9.26 -6.03
N ARG A 47 -0.65 8.16 -6.70
CA ARG A 47 -1.57 7.09 -7.05
C ARG A 47 -1.12 5.81 -6.36
N VAL A 48 -2.02 5.23 -5.57
CA VAL A 48 -1.80 3.92 -4.97
C VAL A 48 -1.85 2.88 -6.09
N VAL A 49 -0.76 2.16 -6.25
CA VAL A 49 -0.63 1.04 -7.18
C VAL A 49 -1.11 -0.23 -6.49
N TRP A 50 -0.76 -0.39 -5.22
CA TRP A 50 -1.14 -1.57 -4.46
C TRP A 50 -1.06 -1.36 -2.96
N VAL A 51 -1.81 -2.17 -2.20
CA VAL A 51 -1.83 -2.18 -0.73
C VAL A 51 -1.81 -3.61 -0.22
N VAL A 52 -0.93 -3.90 0.74
CA VAL A 52 -0.81 -5.23 1.33
C VAL A 52 -0.59 -5.13 2.84
N GLN A 53 -1.24 -6.01 3.60
CA GLN A 53 -1.08 -6.09 5.05
C GLN A 53 0.24 -6.80 5.41
N THR A 54 1.31 -6.02 5.57
CA THR A 54 2.61 -6.53 5.99
C THR A 54 3.40 -5.45 6.73
N THR A 55 4.43 -5.88 7.46
CA THR A 55 5.42 -4.97 8.09
C THR A 55 6.69 -4.81 7.24
N SER A 56 6.86 -5.63 6.20
CA SER A 56 8.08 -5.69 5.40
C SER A 56 7.81 -5.12 4.01
N VAL A 57 8.52 -4.03 3.68
CA VAL A 57 8.50 -3.44 2.33
C VAL A 57 9.06 -4.42 1.30
N ASN A 58 10.06 -5.23 1.65
CA ASN A 58 10.62 -6.23 0.74
C ASN A 58 9.57 -7.30 0.41
N ASP A 59 8.87 -7.81 1.42
CA ASP A 59 7.80 -8.80 1.21
C ASP A 59 6.67 -8.21 0.37
N ALA A 60 6.38 -6.91 0.51
CA ALA A 60 5.41 -6.21 -0.32
C ALA A 60 5.88 -6.16 -1.79
N TYR A 61 7.15 -5.82 -2.07
CA TYR A 61 7.64 -5.89 -3.44
C TYR A 61 7.68 -7.32 -3.99
N ASP A 62 8.10 -8.31 -3.20
CA ASP A 62 8.16 -9.70 -3.65
C ASP A 62 6.77 -10.21 -4.04
N THR A 63 5.77 -9.98 -3.18
CA THR A 63 4.38 -10.36 -3.47
C THR A 63 3.85 -9.58 -4.69
N TYR A 64 4.26 -8.31 -4.88
CA TYR A 64 3.81 -7.50 -6.01
C TYR A 64 4.33 -8.05 -7.32
N HIS A 65 5.61 -8.42 -7.36
CA HIS A 65 6.22 -9.00 -8.54
C HIS A 65 5.62 -10.38 -8.83
N GLU A 66 5.37 -11.20 -7.81
CA GLU A 66 4.70 -12.49 -7.98
C GLU A 66 3.30 -12.32 -8.58
N GLU A 67 2.45 -11.48 -8.01
CA GLU A 67 1.07 -11.29 -8.48
C GLU A 67 1.00 -10.56 -9.83
N SER A 68 1.85 -9.56 -10.06
CA SER A 68 1.92 -8.85 -11.36
C SER A 68 2.41 -9.76 -12.49
N THR A 69 3.24 -10.77 -12.19
CA THR A 69 3.69 -11.75 -13.19
C THR A 69 2.55 -12.67 -13.64
N PHE A 70 1.52 -12.88 -12.82
CA PHE A 70 0.35 -13.66 -13.20
C PHE A 70 -0.64 -12.89 -14.09
N GLU A 71 -0.73 -11.57 -13.99
CA GLU A 71 -1.61 -10.76 -14.86
C GLU A 71 -1.11 -10.59 -16.29
N GLU A 72 0.16 -10.89 -16.62
CA GLU A 72 0.70 -10.75 -17.98
C GLU A 72 0.45 -11.99 -18.89
N THR A 73 -0.28 -13.01 -18.41
CA THR A 73 -0.54 -14.26 -19.17
C THR A 73 -1.99 -14.48 -19.63
N VAL A 74 -2.80 -13.43 -19.75
CA VAL A 74 -4.17 -13.48 -20.30
C VAL A 74 -4.32 -12.87 -21.69
#